data_AF-A0A821JP30-F1
#
_entry.id   AF-A0A821JP30-F1
#
_cell.length_a   1.000
_cell.length_b   1.000
_cell.length_c   1.000
_cell.angle_alpha   90.00
_cell.angle_beta   90.00
_cell.angle_gamma   90.00
#
_symmetry.space_group_name_H-M   'P 1'
#
loop_
_entity.id
_entity.type
_entity.pdbx_description
1 polymer ?
#
loop_
_entity_poly.entity_id
_entity_poly.type
_entity_poly.pdbx_seq_one_letter_code
_entity_poly.pdbx_strand_id
1 'polypeptide(L)' 'MGSEAVNLYRKMPNNLHDEVSTICVLNTCSHSGLLNEAHSIFNEVSHRTEKNYYCN' A
#
# COMPACT_ATOMS: atom_id res chain seq x y z
N MET A 1 6.49 -9.93 -11.41
CA MET A 1 7.09 -8.79 -10.67
C MET A 1 6.04 -8.08 -9.83
N GLY A 2 4.95 -7.53 -10.40
CA GLY A 2 3.94 -6.83 -9.59
C GLY A 2 3.26 -7.64 -8.49
N SER A 3 2.80 -8.86 -8.78
CA SER A 3 2.15 -9.72 -7.78
C SER A 3 3.09 -10.12 -6.64
N GLU A 4 4.38 -10.30 -6.96
CA GLU A 4 5.42 -10.60 -5.98
C GLU A 4 5.73 -9.39 -5.09
N ALA A 5 5.80 -8.19 -5.67
CA ALA A 5 5.96 -6.94 -4.91
C ALA A 5 4.78 -6.71 -3.95
N VAL A 6 3.54 -6.97 -4.39
CA VAL A 6 2.34 -6.91 -3.54
C VAL A 6 2.42 -7.94 -2.40
N ASN A 7 2.86 -9.17 -2.69
CA ASN A 7 2.98 -10.23 -1.68
C ASN A 7 4.08 -9.92 -0.66
N LEU A 8 5.21 -9.37 -1.11
CA LEU A 8 6.29 -8.91 -0.24
C LEU A 8 5.82 -7.76 0.65
N TYR A 9 5.19 -6.74 0.06
CA TYR A 9 4.63 -5.61 0.79
C TYR A 9 3.67 -6.09 1.90
N ARG A 10 2.71 -6.98 1.59
CA ARG A 10 1.78 -7.53 2.59
C ARG A 10 2.42 -8.36 3.71
N LYS A 11 3.62 -8.89 3.49
CA LYS A 11 4.38 -9.65 4.50
C LYS A 11 5.27 -8.75 5.35
N MET A 12 5.47 -7.50 4.95
CA MET A 12 6.22 -6.54 5.77
C MET A 12 5.40 -6.21 7.02
N PRO A 13 6.06 -5.99 8.17
CA PRO A 13 5.36 -5.57 9.38
C PRO A 13 4.81 -4.15 9.18
N ASN A 14 3.66 -3.86 9.80
CA ASN A 14 2.93 -2.60 9.60
C ASN A 14 3.77 -1.33 9.87
N ASN A 15 4.78 -1.40 10.74
CA ASN A 15 5.68 -0.28 11.02
C ASN A 15 6.67 0.02 9.88
N LEU A 16 6.79 -0.87 8.90
CA LEU A 16 7.56 -0.70 7.66
C LEU A 16 6.67 -0.42 6.44
N HIS A 17 5.35 -0.30 6.64
CA HIS A 17 4.45 0.23 5.62
C HIS A 17 4.49 1.75 5.67
N ASP A 18 5.66 2.30 5.35
CA ASP A 18 5.85 3.73 5.22
C ASP A 18 5.33 4.25 3.86
N GLU A 19 5.33 5.57 3.71
CA GLU A 19 4.88 6.26 2.50
C GLU A 19 5.64 5.77 1.25
N VAL A 20 6.97 5.60 1.35
CA VAL A 20 7.82 5.21 0.23
C VAL A 20 7.53 3.77 -0.19
N SER A 21 7.45 2.85 0.77
CA SER A 21 7.11 1.44 0.53
C SER A 21 5.73 1.31 -0.16
N THR A 22 4.77 2.13 0.27
CA THR A 22 3.42 2.17 -0.31
C THR A 22 3.42 2.72 -1.74
N ILE A 23 4.10 3.85 -1.99
CA ILE A 23 4.20 4.43 -3.34
C ILE A 23 4.91 3.46 -4.29
N CYS A 24 5.95 2.77 -3.81
CA CYS A 24 6.69 1.79 -4.60
C CYS A 24 5.79 0.64 -5.06
N VAL A 25 5.01 0.04 -4.15
CA VAL A 25 4.11 -1.07 -4.51
C VAL A 25 2.97 -0.59 -5.43
N LEU A 26 2.44 0.62 -5.24
CA LEU A 26 1.42 1.21 -6.12
C LEU A 26 1.95 1.44 -7.54
N ASN A 27 3.16 1.99 -7.69
CA ASN A 27 3.81 2.14 -8.99
C ASN A 27 4.02 0.80 -9.69
N THR A 28 4.42 -0.22 -8.92
CA THR A 28 4.60 -1.57 -9.46
C THR A 28 3.28 -2.18 -9.93
N CYS A 29 2.18 -1.88 -9.23
CA CYS A 29 0.84 -2.27 -9.65
C CYS A 29 0.42 -1.58 -10.96
N SER A 30 0.72 -0.28 -11.12
CA SER A 30 0.44 0.47 -12.35
C SER A 30 1.14 -0.14 -13.57
N HIS A 31 2.41 -0.51 -13.44
CA HIS A 31 3.16 -1.17 -14.52
C HIS A 31 2.68 -2.60 -14.81
N SER A 32 2.09 -3.27 -13.82
CA SER A 32 1.69 -4.69 -13.94
C SER A 32 0.19 -4.88 -14.21
N GLY A 33 -0.59 -3.80 -14.35
CA GLY A 33 -2.04 -3.87 -14.55
C GLY A 33 -2.83 -4.36 -13.33
N LEU A 34 -2.25 -4.28 -12.12
CA LEU A 34 -2.83 -4.81 -10.89
C LEU A 34 -3.71 -3.77 -10.18
N LEU A 35 -4.68 -3.21 -10.88
CA LEU A 35 -5.50 -2.10 -10.39
C LEU A 35 -6.31 -2.46 -9.14
N ASN A 36 -6.83 -3.69 -9.05
CA ASN A 36 -7.57 -4.16 -7.89
C ASN A 36 -6.69 -4.21 -6.62
N GLU A 37 -5.45 -4.69 -6.76
CA GLU A 37 -4.50 -4.74 -5.65
C GLU A 37 -4.07 -3.34 -5.23
N ALA A 38 -3.81 -2.45 -6.20
CA ALA A 38 -3.50 -1.05 -5.94
C ALA A 38 -4.63 -0.37 -5.16
N HIS A 39 -5.88 -0.60 -5.56
CA HIS A 39 -7.05 -0.02 -4.89
C HIS A 39 -7.22 -0.54 -3.46
N SER A 40 -7.01 -1.84 -3.24
CA SER A 40 -7.02 -2.44 -1.90
C SER A 40 -5.96 -1.81 -0.99
N ILE A 41 -4.72 -1.72 -1.48
CA ILE A 41 -3.60 -1.16 -0.71
C ILE A 41 -3.86 0.32 -0.40
N PHE A 42 -4.34 1.09 -1.37
CA PHE A 42 -4.70 2.49 -1.17
C PHE A 42 -5.75 2.64 -0.07
N ASN A 43 -6.82 1.85 -0.10
CA ASN A 43 -7.89 1.92 0.89
C ASN A 43 -7.40 1.54 2.30
N GLU A 44 -6.56 0.52 2.43
CA GLU A 44 -5.95 0.17 3.71
C GLU A 44 -5.08 1.30 4.28
N VAL A 45 -4.34 2.01 3.42
CA VAL A 45 -3.49 3.13 3.84
C VAL A 45 -4.33 4.36 4.19
N SER A 46 -5.40 4.65 3.45
CA SER A 46 -6.37 5.70 3.80
C SER A 46 -6.98 5.44 5.18
N HIS A 47 -7.42 4.22 5.47
CA HIS A 47 -7.95 3.87 6.79
C HIS A 47 -6.91 3.90 7.92
N ARG A 48 -5.61 3.85 7.60
CA ARG A 48 -4.52 4.06 8.56
C ARG A 48 -4.27 5.54 8.84
N THR A 49 -4.36 6.41 7.82
CA THR A 49 -4.12 7.86 7.96
C THR A 49 -5.32 8.62 8.53
N GLU A 50 -6.55 8.14 8.35
CA GLU A 50 -7.77 8.71 8.94
C GLU A 50 -7.77 8.70 10.48
N LYS A 51 -6.95 7.86 11.12
CA LYS A 51 -6.81 7.85 12.58
C LYS A 51 -6.03 9.04 13.15
N ASN A 52 -5.33 9.82 12.32
CA ASN A 52 -4.50 10.95 12.78
C ASN A 52 -5.05 12.33 12.43
N TYR A 53 -6.17 12.45 11.73
CA TYR A 53 -6.81 13.75 11.42
C TYR A 53 -8.18 13.96 12.09
N TYR A 54 -8.61 13.02 12.96
CA TYR A 54 -9.87 13.13 13.71
C TYR A 54 -9.77 13.05 15.24
N CYS A 55 -8.58 13.16 15.85
CA CYS A 55 -8.45 13.54 17.27
C CYS A 55 -7.04 14.02 17.65
N ASN A 56 -6.77 15.32 17.48
CA ASN A 56 -6.34 16.32 18.48
C ASN A 56 -5.94 17.58 17.69
#